data_AF-A0A965XJ25-F1
#
_entry.id   AF-A0A965XJ25-F1
#
_cell.length_a   1.000
_cell.length_b   1.000
_cell.length_c   1.000
_cell.angle_alpha   90.00
_cell.angle_beta   90.00
_cell.angle_gamma   90.00
#
_symmetry.space_group_name_H-M   'P 1'
#
loop_
_entity.id
_entity.type
_entity.pdbx_description
1 polymer ?
#
loop_
_entity_poly.entity_id
_entity_poly.type
_entity_poly.pdbx_seq_one_letter_code
_entity_poly.pdbx_strand_id
1 'polypeptide(L)'
;MSNRKIYRKIAKENKINLCEVKQAMQSALDYAFRNPNNPSIIKAYQNQVPRKGEVPTPDEFIKYAVQKLRNETYLIVRFIPYRKKVFTITANTFFLI
;
A
#
# COMPACT_ATOMS: atom_id res chain seq x y z
N MET A 1 5.61 -2.18 12.19
CA MET A 1 4.37 -1.84 12.92
C MET A 1 3.62 -3.12 13.22
N SER A 2 2.98 -3.24 14.38
CA SER A 2 2.05 -4.35 14.66
C SER A 2 0.66 -4.00 14.12
N ASN A 3 0.02 -4.93 13.40
CA ASN A 3 -1.33 -4.75 12.81
C ASN A 3 -2.37 -4.29 13.85
N ARG A 4 -2.22 -4.70 15.11
CA ARG A 4 -3.06 -4.27 16.23
C ARG A 4 -3.15 -2.74 16.39
N LYS A 5 -2.06 -2.00 16.14
CA LYS A 5 -2.06 -0.54 16.22
C LYS A 5 -2.88 0.09 15.10
N ILE A 6 -2.86 -0.51 13.90
CA ILE A 6 -3.62 -0.04 12.73
C ILE A 6 -5.12 -0.22 12.99
N TYR A 7 -5.54 -1.42 13.40
CA TYR A 7 -6.95 -1.69 13.70
C TYR A 7 -7.51 -0.77 14.79
N ARG A 8 -6.74 -0.51 15.86
CA ARG A 8 -7.16 0.41 16.92
C ARG A 8 -7.30 1.86 16.45
N LYS A 9 -6.43 2.30 15.54
CA LYS A 9 -6.50 3.65 14.98
C LYS A 9 -7.76 3.83 14.15
N ILE A 10 -8.03 2.89 13.23
CA ILE A 10 -9.23 2.89 12.38
C ILE A 10 -10.50 2.83 13.23
N ALA A 11 -10.53 1.96 14.25
CA ALA A 11 -11.64 1.84 15.19
C ALA A 11 -11.93 3.17 15.90
N LYS A 12 -10.87 3.84 16.41
CA LYS A 12 -11.00 5.12 17.11
C LYS A 12 -11.49 6.24 16.20
N GLU A 13 -10.96 6.32 14.98
CA GLU A 13 -11.35 7.35 14.00
C GLU A 13 -12.82 7.22 13.57
N ASN A 14 -13.28 5.98 13.38
CA ASN A 14 -14.65 5.70 12.92
C ASN A 14 -15.64 5.47 14.08
N LYS A 15 -15.19 5.53 15.35
CA LYS A 15 -15.98 5.24 16.55
C LYS A 15 -16.68 3.86 16.53
N ILE A 16 -16.05 2.89 15.88
CA ILE A 16 -16.55 1.51 15.75
C ILE A 16 -15.68 0.54 16.54
N ASN A 17 -16.18 -0.66 16.81
CA ASN A 17 -15.43 -1.68 17.52
C ASN A 17 -14.34 -2.31 16.65
N LEU A 18 -13.28 -2.81 17.27
CA LEU A 18 -12.16 -3.46 16.59
C LEU A 18 -12.60 -4.74 15.85
N CYS A 19 -13.61 -5.44 16.37
CA CYS A 19 -14.20 -6.61 15.71
C CYS A 19 -14.90 -6.21 14.41
N GLU A 20 -15.68 -5.13 14.44
CA GLU A 20 -16.42 -4.62 13.28
C GLU A 20 -15.47 -4.15 12.19
N VAL A 21 -14.36 -3.48 12.54
CA VAL A 21 -13.31 -3.12 11.58
C VAL A 21 -12.80 -4.35 10.85
N LYS A 22 -12.49 -5.43 11.57
CA LYS A 22 -11.97 -6.67 10.97
C LYS A 22 -13.00 -7.32 10.06
N GLN A 23 -14.26 -7.38 10.48
CA GLN A 23 -15.35 -7.94 9.69
C GLN A 23 -15.61 -7.12 8.42
N ALA A 24 -15.69 -5.80 8.54
CA ALA A 24 -15.90 -4.91 7.39
C ALA A 24 -14.75 -5.03 6.38
N MET A 25 -13.51 -5.10 6.85
CA MET A 25 -12.36 -5.33 5.97
C MET A 25 -12.41 -6.70 5.29
N GLN A 26 -12.75 -7.77 6.02
CA GLN A 26 -12.90 -9.09 5.42
C GLN A 26 -14.02 -9.10 4.38
N SER A 27 -15.17 -8.49 4.67
CA SER A 27 -16.30 -8.39 3.73
C SER A 27 -15.91 -7.63 2.46
N ALA A 28 -15.12 -6.56 2.58
CA ALA A 28 -14.62 -5.82 1.42
C ALA A 28 -13.65 -6.64 0.58
N LEU A 29 -12.77 -7.44 1.21
CA LEU A 29 -11.88 -8.36 0.52
C LEU A 29 -12.66 -9.49 -0.16
N ASP A 30 -13.62 -10.09 0.53
CA ASP A 30 -14.48 -11.13 -0.01
C ASP A 30 -15.22 -10.62 -1.25
N TYR A 31 -15.82 -9.43 -1.18
CA TYR A 31 -16.46 -8.80 -2.32
C TYR A 31 -15.47 -8.58 -3.48
N ALA A 32 -14.31 -7.98 -3.21
CA ALA A 32 -13.33 -7.70 -4.25
C ALA A 32 -12.83 -8.99 -4.94
N PHE A 33 -12.56 -10.05 -4.20
CA PHE A 33 -11.94 -11.29 -4.70
C PHE A 33 -12.94 -12.32 -5.25
N ARG A 34 -14.18 -12.35 -4.75
CA ARG A 34 -15.22 -13.28 -5.25
C ARG A 34 -15.97 -12.78 -6.48
N ASN A 35 -15.75 -11.54 -6.91
CA ASN A 35 -16.38 -11.01 -8.11
C ASN A 35 -15.87 -11.72 -9.39
N PRO A 36 -16.70 -12.52 -10.08
CA PRO A 36 -16.27 -13.33 -11.23
C PRO A 36 -15.94 -12.47 -12.46
N ASN A 37 -16.56 -11.28 -12.55
CA ASN A 37 -16.46 -10.35 -13.68
C ASN A 37 -15.29 -9.37 -13.58
N ASN A 38 -14.31 -9.62 -12.72
CA ASN A 38 -13.17 -8.72 -12.59
C ASN A 38 -12.32 -8.72 -13.89
N PRO A 39 -12.06 -7.54 -14.48
CA PRO A 39 -11.17 -7.42 -15.63
C PRO A 39 -9.77 -7.97 -15.31
N SER A 40 -9.08 -8.50 -16.32
CA SER A 40 -7.79 -9.18 -16.17
C SER A 40 -6.72 -8.36 -15.44
N ILE A 41 -6.77 -7.03 -15.59
CA ILE A 41 -5.89 -6.08 -14.89
C ILE A 41 -6.12 -6.15 -13.36
N ILE A 42 -7.38 -6.18 -12.92
CA ILE A 42 -7.73 -6.28 -11.50
C ILE A 42 -7.30 -7.64 -10.94
N LYS A 43 -7.47 -8.73 -11.71
CA LYS A 43 -6.97 -10.06 -11.32
C LYS A 43 -5.44 -10.08 -11.17
N ALA A 44 -4.72 -9.42 -12.07
CA ALA A 44 -3.26 -9.33 -11.97
C ALA A 44 -2.81 -8.64 -10.67
N TYR A 45 -3.46 -7.54 -10.29
CA TYR A 45 -3.18 -6.87 -9.00
C TYR A 45 -3.59 -7.72 -7.79
N GLN A 46 -4.73 -8.42 -7.87
CA GLN A 46 -5.20 -9.33 -6.83
C GLN A 46 -4.22 -10.50 -6.59
N ASN A 47 -3.62 -11.02 -7.66
CA ASN A 47 -2.62 -12.09 -7.60
C ASN A 47 -1.27 -11.65 -7.00
N GLN A 48 -0.98 -10.35 -6.94
CA GLN A 48 0.23 -9.85 -6.27
C GLN A 48 0.14 -9.92 -4.74
N VAL A 49 -1.06 -10.02 -4.17
CA VAL A 49 -1.26 -10.10 -2.72
C VAL A 49 -0.92 -11.51 -2.26
N PRO A 50 0.10 -11.70 -1.39
CA PRO A 50 0.40 -13.00 -0.82
C PRO A 50 -0.78 -13.47 0.03
N ARG A 51 -1.33 -14.63 -0.30
CA ARG A 51 -2.48 -15.25 0.38
C ARG A 51 -2.27 -16.75 0.47
N LYS A 52 -2.69 -17.34 1.59
CA LYS A 52 -2.67 -18.81 1.76
C LYS A 52 -3.89 -19.51 1.18
N GLY A 53 -5.02 -18.82 1.10
CA GLY A 53 -6.29 -19.33 0.57
C GLY A 53 -6.83 -18.50 -0.59
N GLU A 54 -8.10 -18.70 -0.93
CA GLU A 54 -8.76 -18.00 -2.04
C GLU A 54 -8.89 -16.49 -1.81
N VAL A 55 -9.22 -16.06 -0.59
CA VAL A 55 -9.29 -14.64 -0.22
C VAL A 55 -8.22 -14.36 0.83
N PRO A 56 -7.43 -13.27 0.70
CA PRO A 56 -6.47 -12.89 1.72
C PRO A 56 -7.18 -12.52 3.03
N THR A 57 -6.51 -12.78 4.15
CA THR A 57 -6.95 -12.24 5.44
C THR A 57 -6.63 -10.74 5.54
N PRO A 58 -7.30 -9.98 6.43
CA PRO A 58 -7.05 -8.55 6.56
C PRO A 58 -5.63 -8.28 7.08
N ASP A 59 -5.06 -9.22 7.85
CA ASP A 59 -3.68 -9.14 8.35
C ASP A 59 -2.64 -9.33 7.24
N GLU A 60 -2.86 -10.30 6.33
CA GLU A 60 -2.02 -10.52 5.14
C GLU A 60 -2.08 -9.30 4.20
N PHE A 61 -3.28 -8.78 3.97
CA PHE A 61 -3.49 -7.62 3.12
C PHE A 61 -2.80 -6.36 3.66
N ILE A 62 -2.94 -6.08 4.96
CA ILE A 62 -2.25 -4.95 5.61
C ILE A 62 -0.73 -5.10 5.49
N LYS A 63 -0.20 -6.31 5.69
CA LYS A 63 1.23 -6.58 5.58
C LYS A 63 1.74 -6.28 4.17
N TYR A 64 1.02 -6.73 3.14
CA TYR A 64 1.32 -6.43 1.75
C TYR A 64 1.26 -4.93 1.45
N ALA A 65 0.18 -4.25 1.87
CA ALA A 65 -0.01 -2.82 1.64
C ALA A 65 1.11 -1.99 2.28
N VAL A 66 1.50 -2.29 3.52
CA VAL A 66 2.62 -1.63 4.20
C VAL A 66 3.94 -1.87 3.47
N GLN A 67 4.18 -3.08 2.95
CA GLN A 67 5.40 -3.39 2.21
C GLN A 67 5.44 -2.66 0.87
N LYS A 68 4.33 -2.60 0.16
CA LYS A 68 4.21 -1.87 -1.11
C LYS A 68 4.46 -0.38 -0.92
N LEU A 69 3.81 0.24 0.07
CA LEU A 69 4.04 1.65 0.43
C LEU A 69 5.48 1.92 0.84
N ARG A 70 6.11 1.00 1.60
CA ARG A 70 7.53 1.12 1.93
C ARG A 70 8.39 1.09 0.68
N ASN A 71 8.18 0.14 -0.21
CA ASN A 71 8.96 0.03 -1.45
C ASN A 71 8.80 1.28 -2.32
N GLU A 72 7.59 1.81 -2.47
CA GLU A 72 7.32 3.07 -3.18
C GLU A 72 7.98 4.27 -2.49
N THR A 73 7.92 4.34 -1.15
CA THR A 73 8.58 5.39 -0.36
C THR A 73 10.10 5.31 -0.47
N TYR A 74 10.68 4.09 -0.42
CA TYR A 74 12.12 3.87 -0.59
C TYR A 74 12.58 4.21 -2.00
N LEU A 75 11.74 3.99 -3.02
CA LEU A 75 12.01 4.47 -4.38
C LEU A 75 12.06 6.00 -4.38
N ILE A 76 11.03 6.68 -3.88
CA ILE A 76 10.98 8.16 -3.83
C ILE A 76 12.19 8.72 -3.06
N VAL A 77 12.48 8.20 -1.86
CA VAL A 77 13.61 8.65 -1.03
C VAL A 77 14.96 8.33 -1.67
N ARG A 78 15.11 7.20 -2.37
CA ARG A 78 16.31 6.92 -3.17
C ARG A 78 16.45 7.85 -4.37
N PHE A 79 15.36 8.34 -4.96
CA PHE A 79 15.41 9.26 -6.10
C PHE A 79 15.58 10.74 -5.70
N ILE A 80 15.24 11.13 -4.45
CA ILE A 80 15.48 12.50 -3.93
C ILE A 80 16.96 12.94 -4.02
N PRO A 81 17.99 12.13 -3.65
CA PRO A 81 19.38 12.56 -3.79
C PRO A 81 19.81 12.68 -5.27
N TYR A 82 19.21 11.93 -6.19
CA TYR A 82 19.52 12.04 -7.62
C TYR A 82 18.86 13.28 -8.25
N ARG A 83 17.66 13.68 -7.82
CA ARG A 83 17.01 14.91 -8.31
C ARG A 83 17.77 16.19 -7.91
N LYS A 84 18.41 16.20 -6.73
CA LYS A 84 19.23 17.35 -6.30
C LYS A 84 20.56 17.44 -7.06
N LYS A 85 21.20 16.31 -7.39
CA LYS A 85 22.45 16.29 -8.16
C LYS A 85 22.28 16.78 -9.60
N VAL A 86 21.17 16.44 -10.26
CA VAL A 86 20.90 16.91 -11.64
C VAL A 86 20.67 18.42 -11.67
N PHE A 87 20.02 19.01 -10.65
CA PHE A 87 19.81 20.46 -10.57
C PHE A 87 21.08 21.27 -10.27
N THR A 88 22.05 20.71 -9.55
CA THR A 88 23.32 21.42 -9.26
C THR A 88 24.29 21.42 -10.45
N ILE A 89 24.23 20.41 -11.33
CA ILE A 89 25.10 20.35 -12.50
C ILE A 89 24.63 21.33 -13.59
N THR A 90 23.32 21.54 -13.75
CA THR A 90 22.79 22.52 -14.72
C THR A 90 22.97 23.97 -14.26
N ALA A 91 23.00 24.25 -12.95
CA ALA A 91 23.20 25.62 -12.44
C ALA A 91 24.66 26.12 -12.59
N ASN A 92 25.66 25.23 -12.51
CA ASN A 92 27.08 25.62 -12.63
C ASN A 92 27.57 25.76 -14.08
N THR A 93 26.78 25.37 -15.08
CA THR A 93 27.15 25.56 -16.50
C THR A 93 26.63 26.91 -17.04
N PHE A 94 25.71 27.57 -16.34
CA PHE A 94 25.14 28.86 -16.75
C PHE A 94 25.85 30.09 -16.15
N PHE A 95 26.88 29.91 -15.31
CA PHE A 95 27.62 31.01 -14.66
C PHE A 95 29.04 31.22 -15.22
N LEU A 96 29.39 30.58 -16.34
CA LEU A 96 30.70 30.66 -17.01
C LEU A 96 30.60 31.03 -18.49
N ILE A 97 29.55 31.78 -18.88
CA ILE A 97 29.44 32.44 -20.19
C ILE A 97 29.10 33.90 -19.95
#